data_AF-A0A1I0YFJ3-F1
#
_entry.id   AF-A0A1I0YFJ3-F1
#
_cell.length_a   1.000
_cell.length_b   1.000
_cell.length_c   1.000
_cell.angle_alpha   90.00
_cell.angle_beta   90.00
_cell.angle_gamma   90.00
#
_symmetry.space_group_name_H-M   'P 1'
#
loop_
_entity.id
_entity.type
_entity.pdbx_description
1 polymer ?
#
loop_
_entity_poly.entity_id
_entity_poly.type
_entity_poly.pdbx_seq_one_letter_code
_entity_poly.pdbx_strand_id
1 'polypeptide(L)'
;MTYCLAWKQNNKIFMLGDSLLSSESEEIIQSKYSTIGEVHGKYNGYFVEESCSKLFQLNGMLIAFAGNTDKVNNIIDELIYKKDNFKLEEIFESITTSGILNLGTEVLIALSIDGINRLFYLNGNCYEEIQTFKCIGNGKNINNLTDTLMNFTKGFEFEKNSTKTIITKIVAFLQIIIYKNGFLKYGVGGTVCGGVFDNGITNWNDDVFYYLYEKNVNERNTFNVIIRDNIICTGSDFIDSLKVFASLHKESNSRGDKFTRKLLKIVNSIHLRFIVYYSNYYNCIYFCDSHGDALVSTCYRFQKKVSDELIKFALIHPSYFEIELMSRKSDEKINIPVFYIEPQKMEFITREQLIKLGSVTGYIEDKEEEYDIDLSYLSIPNVNISEFGSQFYDDIDNVVFIDFRYFYNQIVERINYYRNIDIEISNISILKSLEKHLERIIPSETRTEIIIYACYEDDYTLSGCDLFDIFCSEVPEAYQFYFSDDEYQYTVNNNITWFLKNYYVNEKYFGFCKTILIIDNYDIDAYLNCMPLNNYYPETTDIILIRNHNYDSRIQTPIVYYVIDYFIDHILGISLEIASLWDSFKDTDAESDIIKTINKEIRLKQID
;
A
#
# COMPACT_ATOMS: atom_id res chain seq x y z
N MET A 1 13.57 26.15 10.35
CA MET A 1 12.31 26.15 9.58
C MET A 1 11.45 25.00 10.09
N THR A 2 10.15 25.24 10.30
CA THR A 2 9.07 24.25 10.49
C THR A 2 7.89 24.93 11.22
N TYR A 3 6.72 24.31 11.12
CA TYR A 3 5.67 24.41 12.12
C TYR A 3 5.28 23.00 12.58
N CYS A 4 5.43 22.74 13.88
CA CYS A 4 4.81 21.59 14.51
C CYS A 4 3.92 22.04 15.66
N LEU A 5 2.78 21.37 15.82
CA LEU A 5 1.82 21.61 16.90
C LEU A 5 1.48 20.26 17.54
N ALA A 6 1.49 20.23 18.87
CA ALA A 6 1.01 19.10 19.65
C ALA A 6 -0.01 19.56 20.68
N TRP A 7 -1.07 18.78 20.90
CA TRP A 7 -2.05 19.03 21.95
C TRP A 7 -2.60 17.75 22.59
N LYS A 8 -3.04 17.89 23.84
CA LYS A 8 -3.65 16.83 24.66
C LYS A 8 -5.16 17.02 24.67
N GLN A 9 -5.90 15.94 24.39
CA GLN A 9 -7.35 15.92 24.51
C GLN A 9 -7.84 14.49 24.74
N ASN A 10 -8.72 14.30 25.74
CA ASN A 10 -9.30 13.00 26.09
C ASN A 10 -8.25 11.88 26.31
N ASN A 11 -7.17 12.19 27.04
CA ASN A 11 -6.01 11.31 27.25
C ASN A 11 -5.30 10.87 25.95
N LYS A 12 -5.49 11.56 24.83
CA LYS A 12 -4.76 11.32 23.57
C LYS A 12 -3.90 12.53 23.25
N ILE A 13 -2.80 12.28 22.54
CA ILE A 13 -1.91 13.35 22.07
C ILE A 13 -2.00 13.41 20.56
N PHE A 14 -2.34 14.57 20.05
CA PHE A 14 -2.38 14.82 18.62
C PHE A 14 -1.18 15.67 18.25
N MET A 15 -0.53 15.35 17.14
CA MET A 15 0.65 16.06 16.65
C MET A 15 0.55 16.26 15.15
N LEU A 16 1.04 17.39 14.66
CA LEU A 16 1.18 17.68 13.23
C LEU A 16 2.54 18.32 12.95
N GLY A 17 3.02 18.14 11.71
CA GLY A 17 4.30 18.68 11.25
C GLY A 17 4.33 18.85 9.74
N ASP A 18 5.12 19.83 9.29
CA ASP A 18 5.37 20.11 7.87
C ASP A 18 6.53 19.26 7.30
N SER A 19 6.85 19.40 6.00
CA SER A 19 7.82 18.53 5.32
C SER A 19 9.06 19.22 4.73
N LEU A 20 9.19 20.54 4.93
CA LEU A 20 10.31 21.30 4.38
C LEU A 20 11.61 21.13 5.18
N LEU A 21 12.70 20.93 4.45
CA LEU A 21 14.06 21.07 4.94
C LEU A 21 14.77 22.24 4.26
N SER A 22 15.84 22.68 4.91
CA SER A 22 16.69 23.75 4.41
C SER A 22 18.16 23.38 4.56
N SER A 23 18.97 23.73 3.57
CA SER A 23 20.42 23.47 3.55
C SER A 23 21.21 24.67 3.03
N GLU A 24 22.48 24.71 3.38
CA GLU A 24 23.43 25.68 2.82
C GLU A 24 23.85 25.32 1.38
N SER A 25 23.72 24.04 1.00
CA SER A 25 24.06 23.53 -0.34
C SER A 25 22.84 23.47 -1.26
N GLU A 26 23.06 23.84 -2.52
CA GLU A 26 22.07 23.77 -3.60
C GLU A 26 21.78 22.33 -4.05
N GLU A 27 22.72 21.41 -3.82
CA GLU A 27 22.69 20.01 -4.29
C GLU A 27 21.49 19.20 -3.80
N ILE A 28 20.71 19.74 -2.85
CA ILE A 28 19.52 19.07 -2.33
C ILE A 28 18.31 19.26 -3.26
N ILE A 29 18.18 20.36 -4.00
CA ILE A 29 16.95 20.64 -4.77
C ILE A 29 16.79 19.65 -5.94
N GLN A 30 15.87 18.70 -5.80
CA GLN A 30 15.51 17.70 -6.80
C GLN A 30 14.37 18.18 -7.70
N SER A 31 13.47 19.02 -7.17
CA SER A 31 12.33 19.56 -7.94
C SER A 31 12.18 21.07 -7.80
N LYS A 32 11.64 21.71 -8.84
CA LYS A 32 11.36 23.16 -8.86
C LYS A 32 10.22 23.57 -7.92
N TYR A 33 9.24 22.69 -7.71
CA TYR A 33 8.06 22.97 -6.88
C TYR A 33 7.92 21.94 -5.75
N SER A 34 7.26 22.34 -4.66
CA SER A 34 6.73 21.40 -3.66
C SER A 34 5.45 20.73 -4.18
N THR A 35 5.01 19.67 -3.49
CA THR A 35 3.74 18.97 -3.76
C THR A 35 2.56 19.93 -3.84
N ILE A 36 2.56 21.03 -3.08
CA ILE A 36 1.48 22.00 -3.04
C ILE A 36 1.70 23.22 -3.95
N GLY A 37 2.71 23.17 -4.81
CA GLY A 37 2.99 24.22 -5.80
C GLY A 37 3.83 25.41 -5.28
N GLU A 38 4.45 25.31 -4.10
CA GLU A 38 5.38 26.35 -3.66
C GLU A 38 6.69 26.26 -4.45
N VAL A 39 7.31 27.40 -4.75
CA VAL A 39 8.56 27.44 -5.51
C VAL A 39 9.74 27.12 -4.61
N HIS A 40 10.44 26.02 -4.87
CA HIS A 40 11.71 25.71 -4.20
C HIS A 40 12.81 26.66 -4.65
N GLY A 41 13.83 26.84 -3.80
CA GLY A 41 14.94 27.73 -4.10
C GLY A 41 15.57 28.33 -2.86
N LYS A 42 16.25 29.47 -3.05
CA LYS A 42 17.00 30.12 -1.98
C LYS A 42 16.13 31.11 -1.20
N TYR A 43 15.94 30.84 0.09
CA TYR A 43 15.22 31.69 1.03
C TYR A 43 16.11 32.01 2.23
N ASN A 44 16.28 33.30 2.54
CA ASN A 44 17.10 33.78 3.67
C ASN A 44 18.52 33.17 3.71
N GLY A 45 19.12 32.91 2.54
CA GLY A 45 20.46 32.33 2.44
C GLY A 45 20.53 30.80 2.33
N TYR A 46 19.42 30.09 2.59
CA TYR A 46 19.36 28.63 2.56
C TYR A 46 18.52 28.14 1.37
N PHE A 47 18.90 27.00 0.80
CA PHE A 47 18.11 26.29 -0.20
C PHE A 47 17.04 25.46 0.51
N VAL A 48 15.80 25.59 0.06
CA VAL A 48 14.61 25.01 0.70
C VAL A 48 13.93 24.05 -0.25
N GLU A 49 13.62 22.86 0.26
CA GLU A 49 12.93 21.81 -0.46
C GLU A 49 12.05 20.97 0.48
N GLU A 50 10.92 20.48 -0.03
CA GLU A 50 10.17 19.37 0.54
C GLU A 50 10.91 18.04 0.37
N SER A 51 11.40 17.47 1.48
CA SER A 51 12.19 16.24 1.45
C SER A 51 12.16 15.38 2.72
N CYS A 52 11.48 15.79 3.80
CA CYS A 52 11.44 15.00 5.04
C CYS A 52 10.26 15.36 5.93
N SER A 53 9.56 14.34 6.45
CA SER A 53 8.56 14.54 7.52
C SER A 53 9.21 15.05 8.80
N LYS A 54 8.63 16.08 9.43
CA LYS A 54 9.01 16.55 10.78
C LYS A 54 8.35 15.80 11.92
N LEU A 55 7.49 14.84 11.60
CA LEU A 55 6.75 14.00 12.54
C LEU A 55 7.04 12.53 12.24
N PHE A 56 7.39 11.74 13.25
CA PHE A 56 7.69 10.33 13.09
C PHE A 56 7.45 9.51 14.36
N GLN A 57 7.19 8.23 14.18
CA GLN A 57 7.07 7.26 15.25
C GLN A 57 8.39 6.55 15.51
N LEU A 58 8.71 6.32 16.78
CA LEU A 58 9.90 5.59 17.20
C LEU A 58 9.60 4.79 18.47
N ASN A 59 9.70 3.46 18.41
CA ASN A 59 9.54 2.55 19.55
C ASN A 59 8.33 2.85 20.44
N GLY A 60 7.14 3.10 19.87
CA GLY A 60 5.95 3.46 20.65
C GLY A 60 5.99 4.88 21.24
N MET A 61 6.72 5.79 20.59
CA MET A 61 6.71 7.23 20.83
C MET A 61 6.33 7.94 19.53
N LEU A 62 5.69 9.09 19.63
CA LEU A 62 5.47 10.01 18.51
C LEU A 62 6.29 11.27 18.73
N ILE A 63 7.16 11.60 17.78
CA ILE A 63 8.18 12.64 17.93
C ILE A 63 8.01 13.68 16.82
N ALA A 64 8.01 14.96 17.19
CA ALA A 64 8.11 16.08 16.26
C ALA A 64 9.34 16.93 16.58
N PHE A 65 9.95 17.53 15.56
CA PHE A 65 11.17 18.31 15.76
C PHE A 65 11.25 19.58 14.92
N ALA A 66 12.02 20.53 15.44
CA ALA A 66 12.45 21.75 14.75
C ALA A 66 13.93 21.98 15.03
N GLY A 67 14.71 22.36 14.02
CA GLY A 67 16.12 22.72 14.20
C GLY A 67 17.07 21.87 13.37
N ASN A 68 18.29 21.66 13.89
CA ASN A 68 19.36 20.95 13.19
C ASN A 68 19.09 19.43 13.17
N THR A 69 19.09 18.84 11.98
CA THR A 69 18.74 17.42 11.75
C THR A 69 19.75 16.46 12.36
N ASP A 70 21.05 16.79 12.34
CA ASP A 70 22.10 15.96 12.94
C ASP A 70 21.97 15.90 14.46
N LYS A 71 21.60 17.02 15.09
CA LYS A 71 21.32 17.05 16.52
C LYS A 71 20.09 16.23 16.87
N VAL A 72 19.05 16.29 16.06
CA VAL A 72 17.85 15.44 16.25
C VAL A 72 18.19 13.97 16.10
N ASN A 73 19.02 13.58 15.13
CA ASN A 73 19.48 12.19 14.99
C ASN A 73 20.24 11.71 16.24
N ASN A 74 21.13 12.54 16.81
CA ASN A 74 21.81 12.17 18.06
C ASN A 74 20.84 12.00 19.25
N ILE A 75 19.76 12.77 19.30
CA ILE A 75 18.70 12.61 20.31
C ILE A 75 17.99 11.27 20.12
N ILE A 76 17.68 10.93 18.87
CA ILE A 76 17.04 9.67 18.53
C ILE A 76 17.94 8.49 18.93
N ASP A 77 19.23 8.53 18.59
CA ASP A 77 20.19 7.48 18.94
C ASP A 77 20.26 7.27 20.46
N GLU A 78 20.27 8.36 21.25
CA GLU A 78 20.22 8.31 22.71
C GLU A 78 18.92 7.71 23.25
N LEU A 79 17.77 8.08 22.67
CA LEU A 79 16.47 7.49 23.04
C LEU A 79 16.46 5.98 22.76
N ILE A 80 16.91 5.55 21.60
CA ILE A 80 16.96 4.12 21.22
C ILE A 80 17.86 3.34 22.18
N TYR A 81 19.06 3.86 22.43
CA TYR A 81 20.06 3.16 23.24
C TYR A 81 19.64 3.03 24.71
N LYS A 82 18.96 4.05 25.27
CA LYS A 82 18.69 4.11 26.72
C LYS A 82 17.27 3.70 27.12
N LYS A 83 16.29 3.73 26.22
CA LYS A 83 14.87 3.57 26.58
C LYS A 83 14.58 2.31 27.39
N ASP A 84 15.21 1.19 27.06
CA ASP A 84 14.91 -0.09 27.71
C ASP A 84 15.63 -0.27 29.06
N ASN A 85 16.60 0.60 29.37
CA ASN A 85 17.51 0.43 30.50
C ASN A 85 17.43 1.58 31.53
N PHE A 86 16.87 2.73 31.17
CA PHE A 86 16.87 3.94 32.00
C PHE A 86 15.46 4.52 32.14
N LYS A 87 15.25 5.26 33.24
CA LYS A 87 14.01 6.04 33.38
C LYS A 87 14.01 7.21 32.41
N LEU A 88 12.83 7.58 31.93
CA LEU A 88 12.68 8.64 30.93
C LEU A 88 13.29 9.97 31.40
N GLU A 89 13.12 10.32 32.68
CA GLU A 89 13.67 11.53 33.27
C GLU A 89 15.20 11.53 33.19
N GLU A 90 15.86 10.39 33.43
CA GLU A 90 17.32 10.23 33.33
C GLU A 90 17.78 10.37 31.88
N ILE A 91 16.99 9.87 30.92
CA ILE A 91 17.28 10.00 29.49
C ILE A 91 17.18 11.47 29.06
N PHE A 92 16.11 12.17 29.45
CA PHE A 92 15.92 13.59 29.13
C PHE A 92 16.96 14.49 29.81
N GLU A 93 17.31 14.22 31.06
CA GLU A 93 18.42 14.89 31.75
C GLU A 93 19.74 14.65 31.01
N SER A 94 20.03 13.42 30.58
CA SER A 94 21.22 13.12 29.77
C SER A 94 21.23 13.90 28.46
N ILE A 95 20.11 13.96 27.74
CA ILE A 95 20.00 14.67 26.45
C ILE A 95 20.20 16.18 26.64
N THR A 96 19.59 16.76 27.67
CA THR A 96 19.63 18.21 27.94
C THR A 96 20.96 18.68 28.55
N THR A 97 21.67 17.83 29.29
CA THR A 97 22.96 18.18 29.93
C THR A 97 24.19 17.90 29.06
N SER A 98 24.10 16.98 28.11
CA SER A 98 25.20 16.60 27.19
C SER A 98 25.54 17.66 26.14
N GLY A 99 24.72 18.70 25.99
CA GLY A 99 24.88 19.70 24.91
C GLY A 99 24.56 19.14 23.52
N ILE A 100 23.90 17.97 23.45
CA ILE A 100 23.35 17.43 22.20
C ILE A 100 22.31 18.42 21.63
N LEU A 101 21.44 18.94 22.50
CA LEU A 101 20.50 20.02 22.16
C LEU A 101 21.19 21.39 22.22
N ASN A 102 20.91 22.24 21.23
CA ASN A 102 21.20 23.67 21.29
C ASN A 102 19.89 24.47 21.41
N LEU A 103 19.97 25.76 21.74
CA LEU A 103 18.80 26.66 21.88
C LEU A 103 17.97 26.81 20.58
N GLY A 104 18.47 26.33 19.45
CA GLY A 104 17.78 26.36 18.16
C GLY A 104 17.14 25.03 17.77
N THR A 105 17.25 24.00 18.60
CA THR A 105 16.66 22.67 18.37
C THR A 105 15.59 22.40 19.42
N GLU A 106 14.39 22.15 18.94
CA GLU A 106 13.19 21.91 19.73
C GLU A 106 12.62 20.53 19.38
N VAL A 107 12.26 19.74 20.39
CA VAL A 107 11.68 18.41 20.17
C VAL A 107 10.42 18.25 21.04
N LEU A 108 9.37 17.69 20.46
CA LEU A 108 8.17 17.24 21.16
C LEU A 108 8.14 15.72 21.15
N ILE A 109 7.89 15.11 22.31
CA ILE A 109 7.85 13.66 22.48
C ILE A 109 6.55 13.27 23.17
N ALA A 110 5.71 12.49 22.49
CA ALA A 110 4.54 11.85 23.07
C ALA A 110 4.86 10.38 23.39
N LEU A 111 4.55 9.95 24.61
CA LEU A 111 4.70 8.55 25.04
C LEU A 111 3.69 8.18 26.13
N SER A 112 3.51 6.88 26.37
CA SER A 112 2.62 6.38 27.41
C SER A 112 3.44 5.92 28.61
N ILE A 113 3.11 6.43 29.81
CA ILE A 113 3.71 6.01 31.08
C ILE A 113 2.55 5.54 31.96
N ASP A 114 2.60 4.26 32.37
CA ASP A 114 1.56 3.62 33.18
C ASP A 114 0.13 3.78 32.60
N GLY A 115 0.00 3.72 31.27
CA GLY A 115 -1.28 3.88 30.56
C GLY A 115 -1.76 5.34 30.45
N ILE A 116 -0.95 6.32 30.85
CA ILE A 116 -1.25 7.74 30.73
C ILE A 116 -0.37 8.33 29.62
N ASN A 117 -1.01 8.96 28.63
CA ASN A 117 -0.29 9.59 27.54
C ASN A 117 0.25 10.96 27.98
N ARG A 118 1.57 11.12 27.88
CA ARG A 118 2.31 12.32 28.30
C ARG A 118 3.05 12.94 27.12
N LEU A 119 3.06 14.27 27.11
CA LEU A 119 3.70 15.09 26.08
C LEU A 119 4.83 15.87 26.72
N PHE A 120 6.04 15.74 26.21
CA PHE A 120 7.22 16.44 26.67
C PHE A 120 7.75 17.38 25.60
N TYR A 121 8.31 18.50 26.03
CA TYR A 121 9.02 19.46 25.19
C TYR A 121 10.46 19.56 25.67
N LEU A 122 11.42 19.40 24.75
CA LEU A 122 12.85 19.52 24.99
C LEU A 122 13.39 20.70 24.16
N ASN A 123 14.16 21.58 24.79
CA ASN A 123 14.87 22.67 24.12
C ASN A 123 16.13 23.07 24.89
N GLY A 124 17.28 23.04 24.23
CA GLY A 124 18.57 23.33 24.86
C GLY A 124 18.78 22.49 26.12
N ASN A 125 18.91 23.14 27.27
CA ASN A 125 19.24 22.49 28.54
C ASN A 125 18.01 22.23 29.43
N CYS A 126 16.78 22.31 28.90
CA CYS A 126 15.58 22.04 29.68
C CYS A 126 14.63 21.07 28.97
N TYR A 127 13.87 20.35 29.79
CA TYR A 127 12.68 19.61 29.38
C TYR A 127 11.50 20.00 30.28
N GLU A 128 10.29 19.98 29.74
CA GLU A 128 9.05 20.22 30.48
C GLU A 128 7.94 19.28 30.01
N GLU A 129 7.05 18.89 30.93
CA GLU A 129 5.82 18.17 30.59
C GLU A 129 4.71 19.17 30.21
N ILE A 130 4.14 19.00 29.02
CA ILE A 130 3.10 19.86 28.48
C ILE A 130 1.71 19.34 28.90
N GLN A 131 0.92 20.25 29.48
CA GLN A 131 -0.42 19.90 29.98
C GLN A 131 -1.53 20.06 28.95
N THR A 132 -1.42 21.04 28.05
CA THR A 132 -2.49 21.37 27.08
C THR A 132 -2.01 21.27 25.65
N PHE A 133 -1.17 22.21 25.19
CA PHE A 133 -0.62 22.21 23.85
C PHE A 133 0.74 22.92 23.81
N LYS A 134 1.53 22.64 22.77
CA LYS A 134 2.80 23.31 22.50
C LYS A 134 3.04 23.36 21.00
N CYS A 135 3.56 24.47 20.51
CA CYS A 135 4.05 24.63 19.15
C CYS A 135 5.56 24.90 19.14
N ILE A 136 6.24 24.36 18.14
CA ILE A 136 7.70 24.49 17.95
C ILE A 136 8.02 24.95 16.52
N GLY A 137 9.23 25.46 16.32
CA GLY A 137 9.69 25.99 15.04
C GLY A 137 9.29 27.44 14.78
N ASN A 138 9.56 27.92 13.57
CA ASN A 138 9.36 29.32 13.21
C ASN A 138 7.89 29.67 12.99
N GLY A 139 7.07 28.69 12.59
CA GLY A 139 5.64 28.89 12.33
C GLY A 139 4.84 29.33 13.55
N LYS A 140 5.34 29.08 14.77
CA LYS A 140 4.71 29.55 16.01
C LYS A 140 4.60 31.08 16.10
N ASN A 141 5.43 31.79 15.34
CA ASN A 141 5.44 33.25 15.27
C ASN A 141 4.50 33.81 14.18
N ILE A 142 3.80 32.96 13.42
CA ILE A 142 2.79 33.43 12.46
C ILE A 142 1.55 33.86 13.24
N ASN A 143 1.21 35.14 13.12
CA ASN A 143 0.10 35.75 13.84
C ASN A 143 -1.20 34.94 13.69
N ASN A 144 -1.86 34.66 14.81
CA ASN A 144 -3.13 33.94 14.94
C ASN A 144 -3.15 32.49 14.45
N LEU A 145 -2.08 31.94 13.85
CA LEU A 145 -2.10 30.58 13.30
C LEU A 145 -2.41 29.53 14.38
N THR A 146 -1.64 29.53 15.47
CA THR A 146 -1.83 28.57 16.56
C THR A 146 -3.20 28.73 17.22
N ASP A 147 -3.63 29.96 17.49
CA ASP A 147 -4.94 30.23 18.09
C ASP A 147 -6.09 29.78 17.19
N THR A 148 -5.98 30.00 15.87
CA THR A 148 -6.94 29.52 14.88
C THR A 148 -7.01 27.99 14.88
N LEU A 149 -5.89 27.28 14.85
CA LEU A 149 -5.88 25.82 14.90
C LEU A 149 -6.48 25.29 16.21
N MET A 150 -6.11 25.87 17.34
CA MET A 150 -6.66 25.49 18.64
C MET A 150 -8.16 25.78 18.73
N ASN A 151 -8.64 26.90 18.18
CA ASN A 151 -10.07 27.19 18.12
C ASN A 151 -10.82 26.24 17.18
N PHE A 152 -10.21 25.87 16.05
CA PHE A 152 -10.75 24.86 15.15
C PHE A 152 -10.94 23.51 15.87
N THR A 153 -9.99 23.13 16.74
CA THR A 153 -10.11 21.88 17.54
C THR A 153 -11.32 21.84 18.47
N LYS A 154 -11.79 23.00 18.95
CA LYS A 154 -12.97 23.08 19.84
C LYS A 154 -14.28 22.77 19.12
N GLY A 155 -14.30 22.84 17.79
CA GLY A 155 -15.47 22.51 16.98
C GLY A 155 -15.71 21.00 16.81
N PHE A 156 -14.80 20.14 17.27
CA PHE A 156 -14.94 18.70 17.09
C PHE A 156 -15.70 18.04 18.24
N GLU A 157 -16.68 17.21 17.87
CA GLU A 157 -17.38 16.33 18.79
C GLU A 157 -16.64 14.98 18.87
N PHE A 158 -15.84 14.79 19.92
CA PHE A 158 -14.99 13.60 20.09
C PHE A 158 -15.75 12.29 20.30
N GLU A 159 -17.00 12.36 20.76
CA GLU A 159 -17.87 11.19 20.91
C GLU A 159 -18.42 10.71 19.55
N LYS A 160 -18.48 11.60 18.54
CA LYS A 160 -19.01 11.28 17.21
C LYS A 160 -17.91 11.11 16.15
N ASN A 161 -16.83 11.88 16.24
CA ASN A 161 -15.75 11.85 15.27
C ASN A 161 -14.66 10.88 15.73
N SER A 162 -14.22 10.01 14.83
CA SER A 162 -13.01 9.22 15.07
C SER A 162 -11.79 10.13 15.22
N THR A 163 -10.80 9.72 16.01
CA THR A 163 -9.59 10.52 16.22
C THR A 163 -8.80 10.75 14.93
N LYS A 164 -8.82 9.77 14.01
CA LYS A 164 -8.27 9.90 12.65
C LYS A 164 -8.96 11.01 11.87
N THR A 165 -10.30 11.05 11.88
CA THR A 165 -11.08 12.12 11.24
C THR A 165 -10.70 13.50 11.78
N ILE A 166 -10.52 13.64 13.09
CA ILE A 166 -10.16 14.92 13.73
C ILE A 166 -8.78 15.39 13.25
N ILE A 167 -7.76 14.52 13.32
CA ILE A 167 -6.42 14.90 12.88
C ILE A 167 -6.39 15.21 11.39
N THR A 168 -7.11 14.45 10.56
CA THR A 168 -7.19 14.70 9.11
C THR A 168 -7.81 16.06 8.80
N LYS A 169 -8.90 16.44 9.49
CA LYS A 169 -9.53 17.75 9.31
C LYS A 169 -8.57 18.90 9.64
N ILE A 170 -7.80 18.78 10.72
CA ILE A 170 -6.84 19.80 11.14
C ILE A 170 -5.65 19.88 10.17
N VAL A 171 -5.12 18.72 9.74
CA VAL A 171 -4.05 18.63 8.74
C VAL A 171 -4.49 19.29 7.44
N ALA A 172 -5.66 18.94 6.92
CA ALA A 172 -6.22 19.56 5.72
C ALA A 172 -6.41 21.07 5.85
N PHE A 173 -6.94 21.52 6.99
CA PHE A 173 -7.13 22.93 7.26
C PHE A 173 -5.80 23.70 7.27
N LEU A 174 -4.78 23.19 7.97
CA LEU A 174 -3.44 23.78 7.97
C LEU A 174 -2.81 23.77 6.58
N GLN A 175 -2.94 22.66 5.83
CA GLN A 175 -2.41 22.52 4.48
C GLN A 175 -2.94 23.62 3.56
N ILE A 176 -4.25 23.89 3.60
CA ILE A 176 -4.88 24.95 2.81
C ILE A 176 -4.45 26.35 3.28
N ILE A 177 -4.34 26.60 4.59
CA ILE A 177 -3.86 27.90 5.10
C ILE A 177 -2.44 28.17 4.61
N ILE A 178 -1.55 27.17 4.65
CA ILE A 178 -0.18 27.26 4.14
C ILE A 178 -0.21 27.62 2.65
N TYR A 179 -0.95 26.86 1.85
CA TYR A 179 -1.10 27.06 0.42
C TYR A 179 -1.59 28.48 0.08
N LYS A 180 -2.70 28.90 0.71
CA LYS A 180 -3.31 30.22 0.48
C LYS A 180 -2.39 31.38 0.82
N ASN A 181 -1.65 31.28 1.92
CA ASN A 181 -0.90 32.42 2.43
C ASN A 181 0.57 32.44 2.01
N GLY A 182 1.07 31.36 1.37
CA GLY A 182 2.46 31.24 0.95
C GLY A 182 3.41 31.35 2.16
N PHE A 183 3.27 30.44 3.12
CA PHE A 183 4.02 30.50 4.37
C PHE A 183 5.49 30.10 4.26
N LEU A 184 5.95 29.68 3.08
CA LEU A 184 7.35 29.34 2.80
C LEU A 184 8.34 30.39 3.31
N LYS A 185 8.00 31.68 3.16
CA LYS A 185 8.83 32.82 3.64
C LYS A 185 8.99 32.89 5.17
N TYR A 186 8.07 32.30 5.92
CA TYR A 186 8.15 32.14 7.38
C TYR A 186 8.81 30.82 7.77
N GLY A 187 9.25 30.03 6.79
CA GLY A 187 9.86 28.73 6.98
C GLY A 187 8.89 27.65 7.38
N VAL A 188 7.66 27.70 6.84
CA VAL A 188 6.61 26.69 7.01
C VAL A 188 6.05 26.37 5.62
N GLY A 189 5.93 25.10 5.27
CA GLY A 189 5.41 24.73 3.96
C GLY A 189 5.61 23.26 3.62
N GLY A 190 5.43 22.91 2.35
CA GLY A 190 5.35 21.54 1.91
C GLY A 190 4.10 20.84 2.46
N THR A 191 4.11 19.52 2.34
CA THR A 191 3.07 18.63 2.85
C THR A 191 3.03 18.61 4.37
N VAL A 192 1.82 18.68 4.91
CA VAL A 192 1.53 18.53 6.34
C VAL A 192 1.08 17.11 6.61
N CYS A 193 1.62 16.50 7.67
CA CYS A 193 1.19 15.22 8.19
C CYS A 193 0.75 15.37 9.65
N GLY A 194 -0.06 14.42 10.12
CA GLY A 194 -0.50 14.38 11.51
C GLY A 194 -0.66 12.96 12.04
N GLY A 195 -0.47 12.81 13.35
CA GLY A 195 -0.59 11.56 14.07
C GLY A 195 -1.29 11.73 15.41
N VAL A 196 -2.06 10.72 15.81
CA VAL A 196 -2.68 10.62 17.12
C VAL A 196 -2.00 9.49 17.89
N PHE A 197 -1.39 9.85 19.01
CA PHE A 197 -0.76 8.91 19.93
C PHE A 197 -1.74 8.52 21.04
N ASP A 198 -1.93 7.22 21.19
CA ASP A 198 -2.81 6.60 22.19
C ASP A 198 -2.19 5.28 22.69
N ASN A 199 -1.70 5.26 23.92
CA ASN A 199 -1.19 4.06 24.60
C ASN A 199 -0.10 3.31 23.84
N GLY A 200 0.89 4.03 23.33
CA GLY A 200 2.02 3.43 22.58
C GLY A 200 1.73 3.21 21.09
N ILE A 201 0.48 3.41 20.65
CA ILE A 201 0.07 3.24 19.26
C ILE A 201 -0.10 4.62 18.62
N THR A 202 0.55 4.83 17.47
CA THR A 202 0.33 6.00 16.63
C THR A 202 -0.67 5.65 15.54
N ASN A 203 -1.73 6.45 15.44
CA ASN A 203 -2.67 6.43 14.33
C ASN A 203 -2.44 7.68 13.47
N TRP A 204 -1.89 7.50 12.28
CA TRP A 204 -1.72 8.55 11.29
C TRP A 204 -3.06 9.08 10.78
N ASN A 205 -3.08 10.32 10.27
CA ASN A 205 -4.24 10.85 9.58
C ASN A 205 -4.59 10.00 8.35
N ASP A 206 -5.89 9.92 8.03
CA ASP A 206 -6.37 9.26 6.81
C ASP A 206 -5.84 9.99 5.56
N ASP A 207 -5.77 9.27 4.44
CA ASP A 207 -5.33 9.79 3.14
C ASP A 207 -6.23 10.93 2.68
N VAL A 208 -5.58 11.97 2.11
CA VAL A 208 -6.27 13.19 1.70
C VAL A 208 -5.98 13.47 0.23
N PHE A 209 -7.06 13.65 -0.52
CA PHE A 209 -7.01 14.18 -1.88
C PHE A 209 -7.42 15.65 -1.86
N TYR A 210 -6.57 16.52 -2.40
CA TYR A 210 -6.83 17.94 -2.50
C TYR A 210 -7.19 18.30 -3.94
N TYR A 211 -8.31 18.97 -4.10
CA TYR A 211 -8.82 19.47 -5.37
C TYR A 211 -8.82 21.00 -5.33
N LEU A 212 -7.79 21.60 -5.91
CA LEU A 212 -7.59 23.05 -5.93
C LEU A 212 -8.10 23.62 -7.25
N TYR A 213 -9.10 24.50 -7.21
CA TYR A 213 -9.70 25.09 -8.42
C TYR A 213 -9.74 26.62 -8.35
N GLU A 214 -9.87 27.28 -9.49
CA GLU A 214 -10.01 28.74 -9.53
C GLU A 214 -11.49 29.16 -9.54
N LYS A 215 -11.94 29.86 -10.60
CA LYS A 215 -13.37 30.23 -10.77
C LYS A 215 -14.20 29.07 -11.32
N ASN A 216 -13.58 28.27 -12.19
CA ASN A 216 -14.17 27.14 -12.87
C ASN A 216 -13.65 25.85 -12.23
N VAL A 217 -14.55 24.94 -11.86
CA VAL A 217 -14.19 23.66 -11.22
C VAL A 217 -13.34 22.80 -12.16
N ASN A 218 -13.41 23.01 -13.48
CA ASN A 218 -12.59 22.30 -14.46
C ASN A 218 -11.15 22.82 -14.58
N GLU A 219 -10.87 24.05 -14.14
CA GLU A 219 -9.51 24.60 -14.10
C GLU A 219 -8.90 24.31 -12.73
N ARG A 220 -8.16 23.21 -12.63
CA ARG A 220 -7.76 22.62 -11.36
C ARG A 220 -6.30 22.18 -11.35
N ASN A 221 -5.76 22.11 -10.13
CA ASN A 221 -4.61 21.30 -9.79
C ASN A 221 -5.01 20.37 -8.65
N THR A 222 -4.46 19.17 -8.66
CA THR A 222 -4.72 18.15 -7.65
C THR A 222 -3.42 17.69 -7.03
N PHE A 223 -3.52 17.27 -5.77
CA PHE A 223 -2.45 16.54 -5.12
C PHE A 223 -3.01 15.61 -4.06
N ASN A 224 -2.31 14.51 -3.82
CA ASN A 224 -2.66 13.52 -2.81
C ASN A 224 -1.54 13.40 -1.77
N VAL A 225 -1.94 13.11 -0.53
CA VAL A 225 -1.03 12.87 0.58
C VAL A 225 -1.43 11.55 1.22
N ILE A 226 -0.51 10.58 1.15
CA ILE A 226 -0.66 9.24 1.72
C ILE A 226 0.40 9.06 2.78
N ILE A 227 0.00 8.60 3.96
CA ILE A 227 0.92 8.43 5.10
C ILE A 227 0.82 7.00 5.61
N ARG A 228 1.95 6.29 5.57
CA ARG A 228 2.06 4.93 6.12
C ARG A 228 3.33 4.84 6.94
N ASP A 229 3.17 4.44 8.20
CA ASP A 229 4.26 4.40 9.16
C ASP A 229 5.01 5.75 9.17
N ASN A 230 6.32 5.74 8.95
CA ASN A 230 7.16 6.95 8.90
C ASN A 230 7.38 7.50 7.48
N ILE A 231 6.52 7.13 6.53
CA ILE A 231 6.65 7.44 5.11
C ILE A 231 5.49 8.32 4.66
N ILE A 232 5.84 9.36 3.92
CA ILE A 232 4.89 10.21 3.22
C ILE A 232 5.10 10.01 1.72
N CYS A 233 4.02 9.64 1.04
CA CYS A 233 3.95 9.56 -0.41
C CYS A 233 3.02 10.66 -0.92
N THR A 234 3.48 11.44 -1.89
CA THR A 234 2.70 12.49 -2.52
C THR A 234 2.75 12.41 -4.04
N GLY A 235 1.63 12.71 -4.68
CA GLY A 235 1.53 12.92 -6.12
C GLY A 235 0.84 14.26 -6.37
N SER A 236 1.25 14.98 -7.42
CA SER A 236 0.76 16.35 -7.65
C SER A 236 0.96 16.84 -9.08
N ASP A 237 -0.05 17.53 -9.59
CA ASP A 237 -0.04 18.22 -10.90
C ASP A 237 0.98 19.38 -10.95
N PHE A 238 1.54 19.81 -9.81
CA PHE A 238 2.55 20.87 -9.78
C PHE A 238 3.97 20.40 -10.11
N ILE A 239 4.23 19.10 -9.97
CA ILE A 239 5.57 18.51 -10.09
C ILE A 239 5.65 17.38 -11.12
N ASP A 240 4.52 16.97 -11.69
CA ASP A 240 4.39 15.87 -12.67
C ASP A 240 5.13 14.58 -12.23
N SER A 241 5.23 14.34 -10.92
CA SER A 241 6.02 13.24 -10.35
C SER A 241 5.51 12.81 -8.97
N LEU A 242 5.85 11.58 -8.59
CA LEU A 242 5.69 11.07 -7.23
C LEU A 242 6.87 11.49 -6.37
N LYS A 243 6.59 11.97 -5.17
CA LYS A 243 7.60 12.10 -4.13
C LYS A 243 7.34 11.08 -3.03
N VAL A 244 8.41 10.41 -2.65
CA VAL A 244 8.43 9.56 -1.47
C VAL A 244 9.55 10.02 -0.57
N PHE A 245 9.21 10.41 0.64
CA PHE A 245 10.19 10.75 1.65
C PHE A 245 9.84 10.13 2.99
N ALA A 246 10.88 9.64 3.66
CA ALA A 246 10.78 9.13 5.02
C ALA A 246 11.09 10.25 6.02
N SER A 247 10.74 10.02 7.28
CA SER A 247 11.29 10.79 8.39
C SER A 247 12.81 10.62 8.53
N LEU A 248 13.45 11.49 9.33
CA LEU A 248 14.91 11.55 9.52
C LEU A 248 15.58 10.23 9.97
N HIS A 249 14.85 9.26 10.53
CA HIS A 249 15.48 8.07 11.12
C HIS A 249 15.97 7.04 10.08
N LYS A 250 17.24 6.63 10.26
CA LYS A 250 18.04 5.78 9.36
C LYS A 250 17.59 4.33 9.25
N GLU A 251 16.75 3.81 10.14
CA GLU A 251 16.24 2.42 9.98
C GLU A 251 15.35 2.24 8.74
N SER A 252 14.97 3.33 8.06
CA SER A 252 14.41 3.29 6.72
C SER A 252 15.42 2.92 5.61
N ASN A 253 16.68 2.59 5.94
CA ASN A 253 17.74 2.23 4.99
C ASN A 253 17.86 0.72 4.69
N SER A 254 17.00 -0.15 5.20
CA SER A 254 16.77 -1.45 4.54
C SER A 254 15.92 -1.25 3.28
N ARG A 255 16.34 -0.33 2.40
CA ARG A 255 15.68 -0.08 1.10
C ARG A 255 16.12 -1.13 0.10
N GLY A 256 15.68 -2.36 0.33
CA GLY A 256 15.64 -3.38 -0.71
C GLY A 256 14.38 -3.24 -1.55
N ASP A 257 14.24 -4.09 -2.57
CA ASP A 257 13.09 -4.11 -3.47
C ASP A 257 11.74 -4.25 -2.74
N LYS A 258 11.71 -4.94 -1.59
CA LYS A 258 10.49 -5.10 -0.75
C LYS A 258 9.89 -3.75 -0.33
N PHE A 259 10.74 -2.80 0.05
CA PHE A 259 10.30 -1.46 0.43
C PHE A 259 9.72 -0.71 -0.77
N THR A 260 10.42 -0.71 -1.90
CA THR A 260 9.95 -0.09 -3.15
C THR A 260 8.63 -0.69 -3.63
N ARG A 261 8.48 -2.02 -3.57
CA ARG A 261 7.22 -2.71 -3.92
C ARG A 261 6.09 -2.34 -2.96
N LYS A 262 6.35 -2.31 -1.65
CA LYS A 262 5.37 -1.86 -0.65
C LYS A 262 4.92 -0.43 -0.96
N LEU A 263 5.84 0.47 -1.31
CA LEU A 263 5.51 1.85 -1.70
C LEU A 263 4.67 1.91 -2.98
N LEU A 264 5.05 1.18 -4.03
CA LEU A 264 4.29 1.14 -5.26
C LEU A 264 2.89 0.60 -5.02
N LYS A 265 2.73 -0.43 -4.18
CA LYS A 265 1.41 -0.94 -3.80
C LYS A 265 0.60 0.06 -2.98
N ILE A 266 1.19 0.72 -1.99
CA ILE A 266 0.54 1.78 -1.20
C ILE A 266 0.02 2.88 -2.13
N VAL A 267 0.87 3.34 -3.05
CA VAL A 267 0.46 4.30 -4.07
C VAL A 267 -0.66 3.68 -4.89
N ASN A 268 -0.52 2.46 -5.39
CA ASN A 268 -1.49 1.77 -6.25
C ASN A 268 -2.81 1.35 -5.59
N SER A 269 -3.04 1.65 -4.32
CA SER A 269 -4.21 1.17 -3.56
C SER A 269 -4.84 2.27 -2.70
N ILE A 270 -4.64 3.53 -3.10
CA ILE A 270 -5.09 4.68 -2.31
C ILE A 270 -6.58 4.56 -1.97
N HIS A 271 -6.86 4.42 -0.68
CA HIS A 271 -8.21 4.45 -0.16
C HIS A 271 -8.56 5.87 0.24
N LEU A 272 -8.79 6.72 -0.77
CA LEU A 272 -9.12 8.13 -0.59
C LEU A 272 -10.48 8.28 0.11
N ARG A 273 -10.45 8.43 1.43
CA ARG A 273 -11.63 8.71 2.25
C ARG A 273 -11.99 10.20 2.22
N PHE A 274 -11.00 11.08 2.28
CA PHE A 274 -11.24 12.51 2.37
C PHE A 274 -10.86 13.23 1.09
N ILE A 275 -11.82 14.01 0.58
CA ILE A 275 -11.60 14.93 -0.53
C ILE A 275 -11.79 16.35 -0.03
N VAL A 276 -10.76 17.18 -0.21
CA VAL A 276 -10.72 18.58 0.22
C VAL A 276 -10.78 19.45 -1.03
N TYR A 277 -11.92 20.10 -1.23
CA TYR A 277 -12.06 21.09 -2.30
C TYR A 277 -11.73 22.48 -1.76
N TYR A 278 -10.88 23.20 -2.49
CA TYR A 278 -10.54 24.57 -2.15
C TYR A 278 -10.39 25.40 -3.42
N SER A 279 -10.82 26.66 -3.34
CA SER A 279 -10.58 27.63 -4.40
C SER A 279 -9.93 28.89 -3.87
N ASN A 280 -8.90 29.39 -4.57
CA ASN A 280 -8.31 30.68 -4.23
C ASN A 280 -9.28 31.84 -4.45
N TYR A 281 -10.21 31.69 -5.39
CA TYR A 281 -11.19 32.71 -5.77
C TYR A 281 -12.37 32.78 -4.81
N TYR A 282 -12.96 31.63 -4.46
CA TYR A 282 -14.08 31.52 -3.52
C TYR A 282 -13.61 31.47 -2.06
N ASN A 283 -12.42 30.92 -1.82
CA ASN A 283 -11.74 30.88 -0.54
C ASN A 283 -12.62 30.28 0.57
N CYS A 284 -13.17 29.11 0.26
CA CYS A 284 -13.94 28.26 1.16
C CYS A 284 -13.36 26.85 1.06
N ILE A 285 -13.28 26.15 2.19
CA ILE A 285 -12.84 24.75 2.24
C ILE A 285 -14.09 23.88 2.32
N TYR A 286 -14.21 22.93 1.40
CA TYR A 286 -15.24 21.91 1.47
C TYR A 286 -14.57 20.58 1.79
N PHE A 287 -14.94 20.00 2.92
CA PHE A 287 -14.39 18.76 3.42
C PHE A 287 -15.42 17.65 3.22
N CYS A 288 -15.15 16.76 2.27
CA CYS A 288 -16.02 15.64 1.91
C CYS A 288 -15.46 14.34 2.49
N ASP A 289 -16.22 13.67 3.37
CA ASP A 289 -15.92 12.33 3.87
C ASP A 289 -16.65 11.30 3.01
N SER A 290 -15.98 10.70 2.02
CA SER A 290 -16.58 9.66 1.19
C SER A 290 -16.75 8.32 1.93
N HIS A 291 -16.29 8.24 3.19
CA HIS A 291 -16.21 7.00 3.95
C HIS A 291 -15.40 5.89 3.25
N GLY A 292 -14.55 6.26 2.29
CA GLY A 292 -13.77 5.33 1.49
C GLY A 292 -14.39 4.95 0.15
N ASP A 293 -15.71 5.13 0.01
CA ASP A 293 -16.43 4.75 -1.19
C ASP A 293 -15.92 5.55 -2.41
N ALA A 294 -15.67 4.86 -3.51
CA ALA A 294 -15.27 5.52 -4.76
C ALA A 294 -16.42 6.28 -5.41
N LEU A 295 -17.65 5.77 -5.27
CA LEU A 295 -18.84 6.41 -5.82
C LEU A 295 -19.73 6.92 -4.69
N VAL A 296 -19.80 8.25 -4.59
CA VAL A 296 -20.67 8.94 -3.63
C VAL A 296 -21.47 10.02 -4.33
N SER A 297 -22.55 10.49 -3.70
CA SER A 297 -23.51 11.38 -4.32
C SER A 297 -22.88 12.66 -4.88
N THR A 298 -21.78 13.14 -4.31
CA THR A 298 -21.07 14.38 -4.69
C THR A 298 -19.92 14.15 -5.66
N CYS A 299 -19.45 12.91 -5.82
CA CYS A 299 -18.26 12.62 -6.60
C CYS A 299 -18.16 11.13 -6.98
N TYR A 300 -17.79 10.88 -8.24
CA TYR A 300 -17.45 9.56 -8.76
C TYR A 300 -15.96 9.51 -9.05
N ARG A 301 -15.26 8.61 -8.35
CA ARG A 301 -13.83 8.36 -8.53
C ARG A 301 -13.64 7.06 -9.31
N PHE A 302 -12.84 7.14 -10.36
CA PHE A 302 -12.34 5.98 -11.10
C PHE A 302 -10.81 6.03 -11.09
N GLN A 303 -10.17 4.88 -11.00
CA GLN A 303 -8.73 4.75 -10.97
C GLN A 303 -8.25 3.72 -11.98
N LYS A 304 -7.04 3.91 -12.51
CA LYS A 304 -6.42 2.96 -13.42
C LYS A 304 -4.95 2.81 -13.07
N LYS A 305 -4.53 1.58 -12.79
CA LYS A 305 -3.13 1.21 -12.62
C LYS A 305 -2.52 1.00 -13.99
N VAL A 306 -1.46 1.76 -14.28
CA VAL A 306 -0.71 1.67 -15.54
C VAL A 306 0.67 1.12 -15.23
N SER A 307 1.19 0.24 -16.09
CA SER A 307 2.57 -0.23 -15.99
C SER A 307 3.51 0.97 -16.13
N ASP A 308 4.39 1.17 -15.14
CA ASP A 308 5.45 2.17 -15.12
C ASP A 308 5.04 3.65 -14.94
N GLU A 309 3.76 3.93 -14.72
CA GLU A 309 3.26 5.29 -14.48
C GLU A 309 2.54 5.43 -13.12
N LEU A 310 2.36 6.69 -12.70
CA LEU A 310 1.41 7.10 -11.68
C LEU A 310 0.00 6.55 -11.98
N ILE A 311 -0.78 6.19 -10.94
CA ILE A 311 -2.21 5.88 -11.11
C ILE A 311 -2.89 7.05 -11.80
N LYS A 312 -3.67 6.75 -12.82
CA LYS A 312 -4.56 7.72 -13.45
C LYS A 312 -5.87 7.75 -12.69
N PHE A 313 -6.30 8.94 -12.30
CA PHE A 313 -7.59 9.17 -11.67
C PHE A 313 -8.53 9.91 -12.63
N ALA A 314 -9.78 9.47 -12.68
CA ALA A 314 -10.88 10.30 -13.17
C ALA A 314 -11.77 10.67 -11.99
N LEU A 315 -11.88 11.97 -11.74
CA LEU A 315 -12.74 12.53 -10.71
C LEU A 315 -13.89 13.29 -11.39
N ILE A 316 -15.10 12.82 -11.18
CA ILE A 316 -16.29 13.34 -11.85
C ILE A 316 -17.26 13.90 -10.82
N HIS A 317 -17.73 15.13 -11.02
CA HIS A 317 -18.70 15.79 -10.15
C HIS A 317 -20.07 15.90 -10.84
N PRO A 318 -21.16 15.65 -10.12
CA PRO A 318 -22.49 16.05 -10.57
C PRO A 318 -22.61 17.58 -10.61
N SER A 319 -23.36 18.11 -11.58
CA SER A 319 -23.49 19.57 -11.80
C SER A 319 -24.02 20.32 -10.57
N TYR A 320 -24.91 19.71 -9.79
CA TYR A 320 -25.45 20.36 -8.58
C TYR A 320 -24.36 20.60 -7.53
N PHE A 321 -23.36 19.72 -7.45
CA PHE A 321 -22.27 19.83 -6.50
C PHE A 321 -21.26 20.90 -6.94
N GLU A 322 -20.98 20.99 -8.24
CA GLU A 322 -20.18 22.09 -8.80
C GLU A 322 -20.80 23.46 -8.45
N ILE A 323 -22.13 23.59 -8.55
CA ILE A 323 -22.85 24.82 -8.16
C ILE A 323 -22.64 25.12 -6.66
N GLU A 324 -22.73 24.12 -5.79
CA GLU A 324 -22.50 24.29 -4.35
C GLU A 324 -21.07 24.79 -4.08
N LEU A 325 -20.05 24.19 -4.72
CA LEU A 325 -18.64 24.61 -4.59
C LEU A 325 -18.41 26.08 -4.99
N MET A 326 -19.23 26.61 -5.89
CA MET A 326 -19.14 27.99 -6.39
C MET A 326 -20.13 28.97 -5.71
N SER A 327 -20.94 28.50 -4.76
CA SER A 327 -22.05 29.28 -4.20
C SER A 327 -21.65 30.31 -3.14
N ARG A 328 -20.48 30.16 -2.52
CA ARG A 328 -20.02 30.96 -1.38
C ARG A 328 -18.67 31.59 -1.64
N LYS A 329 -18.42 32.75 -1.03
CA LYS A 329 -17.14 33.45 -1.10
C LYS A 329 -16.75 34.04 0.25
N SER A 330 -15.46 34.01 0.58
CA SER A 330 -14.90 34.62 1.78
C SER A 330 -13.59 35.36 1.48
N ASP A 331 -13.27 36.40 2.25
CA ASP A 331 -12.00 37.13 2.16
C ASP A 331 -11.05 36.79 3.33
N GLU A 332 -11.43 35.82 4.18
CA GLU A 332 -10.63 35.38 5.34
C GLU A 332 -9.28 34.77 4.94
N LYS A 333 -8.20 35.17 5.63
CA LYS A 333 -6.85 34.65 5.31
C LYS A 333 -6.48 33.40 6.10
N ILE A 334 -6.81 33.37 7.38
CA ILE A 334 -6.42 32.29 8.30
C ILE A 334 -7.67 31.52 8.76
N ASN A 335 -8.74 32.22 9.15
CA ASN A 335 -10.02 31.60 9.55
C ASN A 335 -10.90 31.30 8.33
N ILE A 336 -10.38 30.53 7.37
CA ILE A 336 -11.09 30.18 6.14
C ILE A 336 -12.34 29.36 6.51
N PRO A 337 -13.55 29.73 6.01
CA PRO A 337 -14.76 28.95 6.29
C PRO A 337 -14.65 27.51 5.81
N VAL A 338 -15.08 26.57 6.65
CA VAL A 338 -15.08 25.13 6.37
C VAL A 338 -16.51 24.62 6.32
N PHE A 339 -16.86 23.91 5.24
CA PHE A 339 -18.14 23.25 5.04
C PHE A 339 -17.92 21.73 5.02
N TYR A 340 -18.58 21.03 5.93
CA TYR A 340 -18.55 19.58 5.98
C TYR A 340 -19.64 19.00 5.09
N ILE A 341 -19.25 18.07 4.23
CA ILE A 341 -20.15 17.37 3.32
C ILE A 341 -20.13 15.90 3.69
N GLU A 342 -21.31 15.37 4.00
CA GLU A 342 -21.55 13.94 4.24
C GLU A 342 -22.33 13.40 3.03
N PRO A 343 -21.64 12.87 2.01
CA PRO A 343 -22.27 12.37 0.82
C PRO A 343 -22.91 11.00 1.06
N GLN A 344 -23.85 10.61 0.20
CA GLN A 344 -24.48 9.28 0.25
C GLN A 344 -23.70 8.30 -0.63
N LYS A 345 -23.46 7.09 -0.12
CA LYS A 345 -22.91 5.99 -0.92
C LYS A 345 -23.81 5.69 -2.11
N MET A 346 -23.20 5.53 -3.28
CA MET A 346 -23.88 5.13 -4.51
C MET A 346 -23.59 3.67 -4.85
N GLU A 347 -24.48 3.04 -5.60
CA GLU A 347 -24.20 1.73 -6.20
C GLU A 347 -23.06 1.85 -7.22
N PHE A 348 -22.24 0.82 -7.30
CA PHE A 348 -21.15 0.80 -8.26
C PHE A 348 -21.68 0.76 -9.69
N ILE A 349 -21.17 1.67 -10.51
CA ILE A 349 -21.36 1.69 -11.97
C ILE A 349 -20.01 1.98 -12.61
N THR A 350 -19.73 1.39 -13.76
CA THR A 350 -18.49 1.73 -14.47
C THR A 350 -18.56 3.15 -15.01
N ARG A 351 -17.39 3.73 -15.30
CA ARG A 351 -17.30 5.07 -15.88
C ARG A 351 -18.06 5.15 -17.21
N GLU A 352 -17.92 4.14 -18.06
CA GLU A 352 -18.54 4.07 -19.37
C GLU A 352 -20.07 3.98 -19.27
N GLN A 353 -20.57 3.28 -18.25
CA GLN A 353 -21.99 3.26 -17.93
C GLN A 353 -22.46 4.63 -17.44
N LEU A 354 -21.72 5.27 -16.53
CA LEU A 354 -22.02 6.61 -16.01
C LEU A 354 -22.09 7.67 -17.15
N ILE A 355 -21.15 7.62 -18.09
CA ILE A 355 -21.12 8.51 -19.26
C ILE A 355 -22.36 8.29 -20.13
N LYS A 356 -22.72 7.02 -20.40
CA LYS A 356 -23.91 6.67 -21.20
C LYS A 356 -25.21 7.15 -20.57
N LEU A 357 -25.28 7.24 -19.23
CA LEU A 357 -26.45 7.75 -18.52
C LEU A 357 -26.64 9.27 -18.66
N GLY A 358 -25.65 10.00 -19.23
CA GLY A 358 -25.76 11.44 -19.51
C GLY A 358 -25.95 12.31 -18.26
N SER A 359 -25.71 11.75 -17.07
CA SER A 359 -25.98 12.39 -15.76
C SER A 359 -24.82 13.29 -15.30
N VAL A 360 -23.84 13.50 -16.17
CA VAL A 360 -22.55 14.10 -15.85
C VAL A 360 -22.21 15.12 -16.92
N THR A 361 -21.84 16.33 -16.49
CA THR A 361 -21.40 17.44 -17.36
C THR A 361 -19.91 17.73 -17.28
N GLY A 362 -19.18 17.03 -16.41
CA GLY A 362 -17.76 17.27 -16.15
C GLY A 362 -16.85 16.98 -17.35
N TYR A 363 -15.71 17.68 -17.40
CA TYR A 363 -14.65 17.41 -18.37
C TYR A 363 -14.04 16.03 -18.12
N ILE A 364 -14.25 15.11 -19.07
CA ILE A 364 -13.59 13.81 -19.10
C ILE A 364 -12.34 14.00 -19.94
N GLU A 365 -11.21 14.23 -19.26
CA GLU A 365 -9.89 14.41 -19.91
C GLU A 365 -9.54 13.24 -20.81
N ASP A 366 -9.95 12.04 -20.41
CA ASP A 366 -9.52 10.80 -21.03
C ASP A 366 -10.70 10.00 -21.59
N LYS A 367 -11.01 10.18 -22.88
CA LYS A 367 -12.14 9.48 -23.51
C LYS A 367 -11.84 8.05 -23.94
N GLU A 368 -10.57 7.65 -23.97
CA GLU A 368 -10.15 6.39 -24.58
C GLU A 368 -9.74 5.31 -23.56
N GLU A 369 -9.58 5.66 -22.29
CA GLU A 369 -9.14 4.70 -21.28
C GLU A 369 -10.28 3.99 -20.53
N GLU A 370 -10.20 2.66 -20.46
CA GLU A 370 -10.94 1.82 -19.50
C GLU A 370 -10.26 1.90 -18.11
N TYR A 371 -11.06 2.04 -17.06
CA TYR A 371 -10.61 2.17 -15.67
C TYR A 371 -10.81 0.86 -14.90
N ASP A 372 -10.01 0.66 -13.86
CA ASP A 372 -10.08 -0.53 -13.02
C ASP A 372 -11.41 -0.59 -12.27
N ILE A 373 -11.88 -1.82 -12.01
CA ILE A 373 -13.01 -2.08 -11.13
C ILE A 373 -12.57 -1.84 -9.68
N ASP A 374 -13.35 -1.09 -8.92
CA ASP A 374 -13.10 -0.93 -7.49
C ASP A 374 -13.49 -2.23 -6.76
N LEU A 375 -12.45 -3.02 -6.43
CA LEU A 375 -12.57 -4.31 -5.78
C LEU A 375 -13.23 -4.23 -4.39
N SER A 376 -13.33 -3.04 -3.77
CA SER A 376 -14.05 -2.88 -2.50
C SER A 376 -15.55 -3.23 -2.63
N TYR A 377 -16.14 -3.02 -3.81
CA TYR A 377 -17.55 -3.31 -4.11
C TYR A 377 -17.82 -4.79 -4.44
N LEU A 378 -16.79 -5.62 -4.58
CA LEU A 378 -16.97 -7.06 -4.79
C LEU A 378 -17.47 -7.72 -3.51
N SER A 379 -18.64 -8.34 -3.57
CA SER A 379 -19.18 -9.18 -2.49
C SER A 379 -18.68 -10.61 -2.65
N ILE A 380 -18.12 -11.16 -1.57
CA ILE A 380 -17.61 -12.55 -1.54
C ILE A 380 -18.39 -13.30 -0.47
N PRO A 381 -19.26 -14.25 -0.85
CA PRO A 381 -20.00 -15.04 0.12
C PRO A 381 -19.09 -16.08 0.80
N ASN A 382 -19.41 -16.48 2.04
CA ASN A 382 -18.88 -17.66 2.74
C ASN A 382 -17.34 -17.88 2.60
N VAL A 383 -16.57 -17.06 3.31
CA VAL A 383 -15.10 -17.17 3.38
C VAL A 383 -14.71 -18.02 4.60
N ASN A 384 -13.92 -19.08 4.38
CA ASN A 384 -13.50 -20.02 5.43
C ASN A 384 -12.03 -19.83 5.87
N ILE A 385 -11.32 -18.87 5.29
CA ILE A 385 -10.02 -18.42 5.81
C ILE A 385 -10.27 -17.34 6.86
N SER A 386 -10.04 -17.66 8.13
CA SER A 386 -9.78 -16.64 9.15
C SER A 386 -8.57 -15.83 8.72
N GLU A 387 -8.53 -14.51 8.95
CA GLU A 387 -7.35 -13.68 8.70
C GLU A 387 -6.07 -14.44 9.06
N PHE A 388 -5.11 -14.50 8.13
CA PHE A 388 -3.81 -15.10 8.43
C PHE A 388 -3.21 -14.40 9.65
N GLY A 389 -2.44 -15.11 10.48
CA GLY A 389 -1.84 -14.50 11.68
C GLY A 389 -0.97 -13.29 11.33
N SER A 390 -0.75 -12.35 12.26
CA SER A 390 0.04 -11.13 11.98
C SER A 390 1.45 -11.43 11.44
N GLN A 391 2.08 -12.51 11.88
CA GLN A 391 3.38 -12.98 11.40
C GLN A 391 3.40 -13.35 9.91
N PHE A 392 2.25 -13.72 9.34
CA PHE A 392 2.11 -14.00 7.90
C PHE A 392 2.41 -12.73 7.09
N TYR A 393 1.91 -11.58 7.53
CA TYR A 393 1.98 -10.36 6.72
C TYR A 393 3.35 -9.67 6.73
N ASP A 394 4.12 -9.83 7.80
CA ASP A 394 5.38 -9.11 7.99
C ASP A 394 6.57 -9.81 7.29
N ASP A 395 6.58 -11.15 7.30
CA ASP A 395 7.75 -11.94 6.90
C ASP A 395 7.65 -12.59 5.51
N ILE A 396 6.47 -12.63 4.90
CA ILE A 396 6.25 -13.33 3.62
C ILE A 396 6.37 -12.37 2.45
N ASP A 397 7.03 -12.83 1.38
CA ASP A 397 7.13 -12.10 0.13
C ASP A 397 6.23 -12.68 -0.95
N ASN A 398 6.00 -13.99 -1.03
CA ASN A 398 5.14 -14.58 -2.07
C ASN A 398 4.20 -15.62 -1.48
N VAL A 399 3.07 -15.82 -2.15
CA VAL A 399 2.09 -16.84 -1.77
C VAL A 399 1.76 -17.70 -2.97
N VAL A 400 1.79 -19.02 -2.78
CA VAL A 400 1.40 -20.01 -3.79
C VAL A 400 0.14 -20.71 -3.31
N PHE A 401 -0.94 -20.61 -4.09
CA PHE A 401 -2.17 -21.36 -3.88
C PHE A 401 -2.22 -22.57 -4.80
N ILE A 402 -2.51 -23.74 -4.24
CA ILE A 402 -2.58 -25.00 -4.97
C ILE A 402 -3.97 -25.61 -4.77
N ASP A 403 -4.76 -25.67 -5.86
CA ASP A 403 -5.89 -26.59 -5.96
C ASP A 403 -5.31 -27.99 -6.20
N PHE A 404 -5.19 -28.80 -5.15
CA PHE A 404 -4.47 -30.07 -5.23
C PHE A 404 -5.22 -31.09 -6.10
N ARG A 405 -6.56 -31.04 -6.13
CA ARG A 405 -7.36 -31.87 -7.04
C ARG A 405 -7.03 -31.56 -8.50
N TYR A 406 -6.97 -30.28 -8.88
CA TYR A 406 -6.55 -29.89 -10.22
C TYR A 406 -5.12 -30.34 -10.51
N PHE A 407 -4.18 -30.03 -9.61
CA PHE A 407 -2.77 -30.38 -9.76
C PHE A 407 -2.54 -31.88 -9.92
N TYR A 408 -3.18 -32.70 -9.07
CA TYR A 408 -3.13 -34.16 -9.14
C TYR A 408 -3.64 -34.69 -10.48
N ASN A 409 -4.80 -34.21 -10.94
CA ASN A 409 -5.36 -34.65 -12.23
C ASN A 409 -4.40 -34.37 -13.39
N GLN A 410 -3.70 -33.24 -13.35
CA GLN A 410 -2.70 -32.89 -14.36
C GLN A 410 -1.46 -33.80 -14.27
N ILE A 411 -1.01 -34.17 -13.07
CA ILE A 411 0.06 -35.17 -12.90
C ILE A 411 -0.34 -36.51 -13.50
N VAL A 412 -1.56 -36.98 -13.21
CA VAL A 412 -2.09 -38.25 -13.75
C VAL A 412 -2.18 -38.22 -15.27
N GLU A 413 -2.72 -37.13 -15.84
CA GLU A 413 -2.80 -36.93 -17.28
C GLU A 413 -1.41 -36.98 -17.93
N ARG A 414 -0.44 -36.28 -17.34
CA ARG A 414 0.93 -36.22 -17.88
C ARG A 414 1.68 -37.54 -17.73
N ILE A 415 1.51 -38.28 -16.64
CA ILE A 415 2.08 -39.63 -16.49
C ILE A 415 1.48 -40.59 -17.51
N ASN A 416 0.17 -40.52 -17.74
CA ASN A 416 -0.49 -41.30 -18.80
C ASN A 416 0.02 -40.92 -20.20
N TYR A 417 0.32 -39.63 -20.42
CA TYR A 417 0.92 -39.14 -21.65
C TYR A 417 2.28 -39.81 -21.93
N TYR A 418 3.03 -40.13 -20.86
CA TYR A 418 4.33 -40.80 -20.87
C TYR A 418 4.31 -42.29 -20.48
N ARG A 419 3.16 -42.98 -20.55
CA ARG A 419 2.96 -44.38 -20.07
C ARG A 419 4.01 -45.44 -20.50
N ASN A 420 4.79 -45.18 -21.54
CA ASN A 420 5.83 -46.08 -22.06
C ASN A 420 7.26 -45.70 -21.61
N ILE A 421 7.38 -44.64 -20.83
CA ILE A 421 8.62 -44.11 -20.26
C ILE A 421 8.71 -44.55 -18.80
N ASP A 422 9.91 -44.95 -18.39
CA ASP A 422 10.19 -45.53 -17.08
C ASP A 422 10.37 -44.41 -16.04
N ILE A 423 9.25 -43.79 -15.63
CA ILE A 423 9.23 -42.69 -14.65
C ILE A 423 9.00 -43.25 -13.25
N GLU A 424 10.00 -43.12 -12.39
CA GLU A 424 9.91 -43.51 -10.98
C GLU A 424 9.24 -42.42 -10.12
N ILE A 425 7.97 -42.65 -9.74
CA ILE A 425 7.14 -41.69 -8.99
C ILE A 425 7.69 -41.42 -7.58
N SER A 426 8.35 -42.40 -6.94
CA SER A 426 8.89 -42.26 -5.58
C SER A 426 10.07 -41.29 -5.47
N ASN A 427 10.68 -40.89 -6.59
CA ASN A 427 11.82 -39.96 -6.63
C ASN A 427 11.41 -38.55 -7.10
N ILE A 428 10.11 -38.30 -7.26
CA ILE A 428 9.61 -36.98 -7.64
C ILE A 428 9.89 -36.02 -6.48
N SER A 429 10.61 -34.93 -6.76
CA SER A 429 10.68 -33.79 -5.85
C SER A 429 9.87 -32.63 -6.39
N ILE A 430 8.65 -32.51 -5.87
CA ILE A 430 7.66 -31.53 -6.32
C ILE A 430 8.07 -30.15 -5.81
N LEU A 431 8.53 -30.04 -4.56
CA LEU A 431 8.96 -28.77 -3.98
C LEU A 431 10.18 -28.19 -4.70
N LYS A 432 11.26 -28.96 -4.90
CA LYS A 432 12.46 -28.47 -5.60
C LYS A 432 12.14 -28.03 -7.03
N SER A 433 11.20 -28.73 -7.68
CA SER A 433 10.75 -28.39 -9.02
C SER A 433 9.91 -27.12 -9.04
N LEU A 434 9.03 -26.94 -8.05
CA LEU A 434 8.29 -25.70 -7.80
C LEU A 434 9.26 -24.56 -7.57
N GLU A 435 10.18 -24.66 -6.62
CA GLU A 435 11.18 -23.64 -6.32
C GLU A 435 12.00 -23.25 -7.55
N LYS A 436 12.56 -24.23 -8.29
CA LYS A 436 13.35 -23.95 -9.49
C LYS A 436 12.55 -23.33 -10.64
N HIS A 437 11.26 -23.66 -10.75
CA HIS A 437 10.37 -23.02 -11.72
C HIS A 437 10.05 -21.59 -11.28
N LEU A 438 9.79 -21.40 -9.98
CA LEU A 438 9.50 -20.13 -9.36
C LEU A 438 10.72 -19.19 -9.33
N GLU A 439 11.96 -19.69 -9.24
CA GLU A 439 13.20 -18.88 -9.29
C GLU A 439 13.33 -18.06 -10.58
N ARG A 440 12.66 -18.48 -11.67
CA ARG A 440 12.61 -17.71 -12.94
C ARG A 440 11.69 -16.48 -12.85
N ILE A 441 10.81 -16.48 -11.86
CA ILE A 441 9.64 -15.61 -11.73
C ILE A 441 9.75 -14.74 -10.48
N ILE A 442 10.37 -15.31 -9.44
CA ILE A 442 10.51 -14.80 -8.09
C ILE A 442 12.00 -14.63 -7.81
N PRO A 443 12.46 -13.48 -7.26
CA PRO A 443 13.84 -13.29 -6.85
C PRO A 443 14.29 -14.32 -5.79
N SER A 444 15.52 -14.83 -5.93
CA SER A 444 16.10 -15.94 -5.14
C SER A 444 16.26 -15.69 -3.63
N GLU A 445 15.98 -14.49 -3.13
CA GLU A 445 16.11 -14.11 -1.71
C GLU A 445 14.77 -13.81 -1.03
N THR A 446 13.66 -14.38 -1.53
CA THR A 446 12.32 -14.07 -1.04
C THR A 446 11.64 -15.26 -0.37
N ARG A 447 10.94 -15.01 0.74
CA ARG A 447 10.18 -16.04 1.46
C ARG A 447 8.85 -16.31 0.76
N THR A 448 8.58 -17.58 0.48
CA THR A 448 7.35 -18.02 -0.18
C THR A 448 6.57 -18.94 0.75
N GLU A 449 5.29 -18.66 0.95
CA GLU A 449 4.38 -19.55 1.68
C GLU A 449 3.46 -20.30 0.73
N ILE A 450 3.19 -21.56 1.07
CA ILE A 450 2.39 -22.46 0.25
C ILE A 450 1.08 -22.75 0.97
N ILE A 451 -0.03 -22.59 0.25
CA ILE A 451 -1.38 -22.86 0.70
C ILE A 451 -1.96 -23.95 -0.19
N ILE A 452 -2.36 -25.06 0.41
CA ILE A 452 -2.83 -26.26 -0.27
C ILE A 452 -4.29 -26.49 0.10
N TYR A 453 -5.13 -26.63 -0.93
CA TYR A 453 -6.50 -27.08 -0.78
C TYR A 453 -6.63 -28.50 -1.29
N ALA A 454 -7.21 -29.39 -0.49
CA ALA A 454 -7.46 -30.78 -0.85
C ALA A 454 -8.88 -31.21 -0.47
N CYS A 455 -9.44 -32.16 -1.21
CA CYS A 455 -10.68 -32.82 -0.84
C CYS A 455 -10.34 -34.11 -0.10
N TYR A 456 -10.87 -34.30 1.11
CA TYR A 456 -10.58 -35.50 1.89
C TYR A 456 -11.27 -36.77 1.36
N GLU A 457 -12.16 -36.63 0.38
CA GLU A 457 -12.87 -37.75 -0.26
C GLU A 457 -12.19 -38.22 -1.56
N ASP A 458 -11.22 -37.47 -2.07
CA ASP A 458 -10.45 -37.85 -3.26
C ASP A 458 -9.39 -38.91 -2.93
N ASP A 459 -9.13 -39.80 -3.88
CA ASP A 459 -7.98 -40.72 -3.85
C ASP A 459 -6.81 -40.14 -4.65
N TYR A 460 -5.79 -39.66 -3.92
CA TYR A 460 -4.55 -39.12 -4.50
C TYR A 460 -3.46 -40.18 -4.69
N THR A 461 -3.83 -41.47 -4.69
CA THR A 461 -2.88 -42.58 -4.89
C THR A 461 -2.57 -42.80 -6.38
N LEU A 462 -1.29 -42.75 -6.74
CA LEU A 462 -0.79 -43.11 -8.06
C LEU A 462 0.31 -44.16 -7.96
N SER A 463 0.13 -45.29 -8.66
CA SER A 463 1.08 -46.43 -8.67
C SER A 463 1.44 -46.95 -7.26
N GLY A 464 0.50 -46.86 -6.32
CA GLY A 464 0.67 -47.30 -4.93
C GLY A 464 1.31 -46.27 -4.00
N CYS A 465 1.58 -45.06 -4.49
CA CYS A 465 2.10 -43.94 -3.70
C CYS A 465 1.02 -42.86 -3.54
N ASP A 466 0.78 -42.39 -2.32
CA ASP A 466 -0.07 -41.21 -2.08
C ASP A 466 0.73 -39.94 -2.40
N LEU A 467 0.37 -39.27 -3.50
CA LEU A 467 1.07 -38.06 -3.96
C LEU A 467 0.84 -36.86 -3.05
N PHE A 468 -0.31 -36.80 -2.36
CA PHE A 468 -0.60 -35.71 -1.44
C PHE A 468 0.27 -35.82 -0.19
N ASP A 469 0.41 -37.02 0.36
CA ASP A 469 1.30 -37.28 1.50
C ASP A 469 2.77 -37.00 1.15
N ILE A 470 3.22 -37.43 -0.05
CA ILE A 470 4.57 -37.11 -0.54
C ILE A 470 4.76 -35.59 -0.60
N PHE A 471 3.85 -34.86 -1.23
CA PHE A 471 3.94 -33.41 -1.34
C PHE A 471 3.98 -32.74 0.03
N CYS A 472 3.05 -33.08 0.92
CA CYS A 472 2.99 -32.50 2.27
C CYS A 472 4.23 -32.81 3.11
N SER A 473 4.88 -33.96 2.89
CA SER A 473 6.15 -34.29 3.54
C SER A 473 7.34 -33.43 3.09
N GLU A 474 7.30 -32.93 1.85
CA GLU A 474 8.31 -32.00 1.33
C GLU A 474 8.08 -30.56 1.82
N VAL A 475 6.82 -30.18 2.09
CA VAL A 475 6.43 -28.84 2.56
C VAL A 475 5.74 -28.86 3.93
N PRO A 476 6.44 -29.27 5.01
CA PRO A 476 5.83 -29.43 6.33
C PRO A 476 5.29 -28.12 6.93
N GLU A 477 5.73 -26.97 6.43
CA GLU A 477 5.29 -25.64 6.86
C GLU A 477 4.09 -25.10 6.07
N ALA A 478 3.63 -25.80 5.02
CA ALA A 478 2.50 -25.35 4.21
C ALA A 478 1.18 -25.32 4.99
N TYR A 479 0.34 -24.33 4.70
CA TYR A 479 -1.02 -24.24 5.23
C TYR A 479 -1.92 -25.19 4.45
N GLN A 480 -2.49 -26.17 5.15
CA GLN A 480 -3.31 -27.22 4.55
C GLN A 480 -4.77 -27.04 4.95
N PHE A 481 -5.65 -27.02 3.97
CA PHE A 481 -7.09 -26.91 4.15
C PHE A 481 -7.80 -28.08 3.46
N TYR A 482 -8.69 -28.73 4.20
CA TYR A 482 -9.42 -29.90 3.74
C TYR A 482 -10.92 -29.60 3.71
N PHE A 483 -11.57 -29.94 2.61
CA PHE A 483 -13.01 -29.73 2.42
C PHE A 483 -13.69 -31.01 1.93
N SER A 484 -15.01 -31.13 2.14
CA SER A 484 -15.83 -32.17 1.51
C SER A 484 -15.98 -31.89 0.02
N ASP A 485 -16.31 -32.90 -0.77
CA ASP A 485 -16.49 -32.73 -2.22
C ASP A 485 -17.55 -31.66 -2.55
N ASP A 486 -18.68 -31.69 -1.83
CA ASP A 486 -19.79 -30.74 -2.00
C ASP A 486 -19.40 -29.27 -1.74
N GLU A 487 -18.39 -29.01 -0.91
CA GLU A 487 -17.96 -27.67 -0.52
C GLU A 487 -16.65 -27.24 -1.19
N TYR A 488 -15.91 -28.19 -1.78
CA TYR A 488 -14.52 -28.00 -2.21
C TYR A 488 -14.36 -26.83 -3.18
N GLN A 489 -14.99 -26.92 -4.36
CA GLN A 489 -14.79 -25.93 -5.42
C GLN A 489 -15.24 -24.53 -4.99
N TYR A 490 -16.42 -24.46 -4.37
CA TYR A 490 -16.96 -23.20 -3.86
C TYR A 490 -16.05 -22.55 -2.83
N THR A 491 -15.53 -23.33 -1.88
CA THR A 491 -14.68 -22.81 -0.80
C THR A 491 -13.30 -22.38 -1.30
N VAL A 492 -12.67 -23.18 -2.17
CA VAL A 492 -11.39 -22.83 -2.81
C VAL A 492 -11.52 -21.49 -3.55
N ASN A 493 -12.56 -21.34 -4.37
CA ASN A 493 -12.80 -20.11 -5.12
C ASN A 493 -13.01 -18.90 -4.22
N ASN A 494 -13.87 -19.01 -3.20
CA ASN A 494 -14.13 -17.89 -2.29
C ASN A 494 -12.87 -17.48 -1.52
N ASN A 495 -12.06 -18.46 -1.09
CA ASN A 495 -10.82 -18.22 -0.37
C ASN A 495 -9.79 -17.48 -1.24
N ILE A 496 -9.57 -17.92 -2.48
CA ILE A 496 -8.64 -17.25 -3.41
C ILE A 496 -9.17 -15.86 -3.78
N THR A 497 -10.45 -15.73 -4.12
CA THR A 497 -11.06 -14.43 -4.44
C THR A 497 -10.97 -13.47 -3.25
N TRP A 498 -11.17 -13.95 -2.03
CA TRP A 498 -11.02 -13.14 -0.81
C TRP A 498 -9.58 -12.68 -0.64
N PHE A 499 -8.61 -13.56 -0.86
CA PHE A 499 -7.20 -13.18 -0.83
C PHE A 499 -6.88 -12.13 -1.89
N LEU A 500 -7.25 -12.34 -3.16
CA LEU A 500 -6.97 -11.40 -4.25
C LEU A 500 -7.62 -10.04 -4.04
N LYS A 501 -8.85 -9.99 -3.51
CA LYS A 501 -9.49 -8.74 -3.10
C LYS A 501 -8.63 -8.03 -2.06
N ASN A 502 -8.30 -8.70 -0.95
CA ASN A 502 -7.52 -8.12 0.14
C ASN A 502 -6.10 -7.72 -0.29
N TYR A 503 -5.48 -8.47 -1.20
CA TYR A 503 -4.18 -8.15 -1.77
C TYR A 503 -4.13 -6.72 -2.33
N TYR A 504 -5.23 -6.25 -2.92
CA TYR A 504 -5.32 -4.94 -3.54
C TYR A 504 -5.95 -3.84 -2.67
N VAL A 505 -6.74 -4.20 -1.66
CA VAL A 505 -7.48 -3.21 -0.83
C VAL A 505 -7.03 -3.15 0.62
N ASN A 506 -6.29 -4.14 1.11
CA ASN A 506 -5.90 -4.26 2.51
C ASN A 506 -4.39 -4.10 2.67
N GLU A 507 -3.98 -3.08 3.41
CA GLU A 507 -2.59 -2.66 3.57
C GLU A 507 -1.69 -3.72 4.21
N LYS A 508 -2.27 -4.64 5.00
CA LYS A 508 -1.54 -5.78 5.56
C LYS A 508 -0.93 -6.67 4.46
N TYR A 509 -1.50 -6.67 3.25
CA TYR A 509 -1.06 -7.52 2.14
C TYR A 509 -0.03 -6.83 1.23
N PHE A 510 0.35 -5.58 1.48
CA PHE A 510 1.24 -4.84 0.58
C PHE A 510 2.70 -5.30 0.67
N GLY A 511 3.05 -6.12 1.66
CA GLY A 511 4.37 -6.78 1.74
C GLY A 511 4.60 -7.85 0.67
N PHE A 512 3.52 -8.45 0.14
CA PHE A 512 3.65 -9.50 -0.88
C PHE A 512 4.23 -8.94 -2.19
N CYS A 513 4.81 -9.81 -3.01
CA CYS A 513 5.44 -9.52 -4.28
C CYS A 513 4.70 -10.22 -5.40
N LYS A 514 4.52 -11.55 -5.32
CA LYS A 514 3.79 -12.33 -6.30
C LYS A 514 2.77 -13.24 -5.62
N THR A 515 1.61 -13.40 -6.27
CA THR A 515 0.61 -14.42 -5.95
C THR A 515 0.56 -15.41 -7.09
N ILE A 516 0.87 -16.68 -6.82
CA ILE A 516 0.85 -17.75 -7.82
C ILE A 516 -0.35 -18.65 -7.55
N LEU A 517 -1.11 -18.94 -8.59
CA LEU A 517 -2.30 -19.79 -8.52
C LEU A 517 -2.10 -21.00 -9.43
N ILE A 518 -2.04 -22.20 -8.85
CA ILE A 518 -2.06 -23.47 -9.58
C ILE A 518 -3.52 -23.93 -9.61
N ILE A 519 -4.25 -23.47 -10.62
CA ILE A 519 -5.70 -23.65 -10.74
C ILE A 519 -6.15 -23.46 -12.20
N ASP A 520 -7.17 -24.20 -12.61
CA ASP A 520 -7.88 -23.96 -13.87
C ASP A 520 -9.40 -24.13 -13.67
N ASN A 521 -10.00 -23.14 -13.03
CA ASN A 521 -11.43 -23.11 -12.70
C ASN A 521 -12.15 -21.98 -13.46
N TYR A 522 -13.33 -22.25 -14.01
CA TYR A 522 -14.17 -21.24 -14.65
C TYR A 522 -14.68 -20.17 -13.67
N ASP A 523 -15.01 -20.54 -12.43
CA ASP A 523 -15.60 -19.62 -11.45
C ASP A 523 -14.62 -18.51 -11.03
N ILE A 524 -13.32 -18.80 -11.04
CA ILE A 524 -12.29 -17.81 -10.71
C ILE A 524 -12.06 -16.82 -11.86
N ASP A 525 -12.37 -17.19 -13.10
CA ASP A 525 -12.16 -16.37 -14.30
C ASP A 525 -12.95 -15.06 -14.22
N ALA A 526 -14.20 -15.12 -13.72
CA ALA A 526 -15.03 -13.94 -13.53
C ALA A 526 -14.38 -12.91 -12.58
N TYR A 527 -13.69 -13.39 -11.54
CA TYR A 527 -12.99 -12.53 -10.58
C TYR A 527 -11.64 -12.04 -11.11
N LEU A 528 -10.91 -12.89 -11.84
CA LEU A 528 -9.66 -12.49 -12.50
C LEU A 528 -9.90 -11.39 -13.54
N ASN A 529 -11.03 -11.41 -14.25
CA ASN A 529 -11.46 -10.33 -15.15
C ASN A 529 -11.68 -8.98 -14.45
N CYS A 530 -11.84 -8.95 -13.12
CA CYS A 530 -11.92 -7.71 -12.35
C CYS A 530 -10.55 -7.19 -11.89
N MET A 531 -9.48 -7.99 -12.02
CA MET A 531 -8.15 -7.60 -11.56
C MET A 531 -7.58 -6.49 -12.44
N PRO A 532 -6.68 -5.64 -11.90
CA PRO A 532 -6.12 -4.54 -12.68
C PRO A 532 -5.31 -5.04 -13.89
N LEU A 533 -5.32 -4.24 -14.97
CA LEU A 533 -4.75 -4.61 -16.27
C LEU A 533 -3.24 -4.87 -16.26
N ASN A 534 -2.51 -4.39 -15.24
CA ASN A 534 -1.07 -4.68 -15.08
C ASN A 534 -0.79 -6.19 -15.02
N ASN A 535 -1.76 -7.00 -14.58
CA ASN A 535 -1.63 -8.46 -14.54
C ASN A 535 -1.59 -9.14 -15.91
N TYR A 536 -1.80 -8.40 -17.00
CA TYR A 536 -1.69 -8.92 -18.37
C TYR A 536 -0.27 -8.83 -18.91
N TYR A 537 0.64 -8.15 -18.19
CA TYR A 537 1.99 -7.88 -18.62
C TYR A 537 3.02 -8.59 -17.72
N PRO A 538 3.93 -9.41 -18.27
CA PRO A 538 4.89 -10.19 -17.48
C PRO A 538 5.76 -9.36 -16.52
N GLU A 539 6.14 -8.15 -16.92
CA GLU A 539 7.04 -7.28 -16.16
C GLU A 539 6.39 -6.69 -14.91
N THR A 540 5.06 -6.48 -14.93
CA THR A 540 4.33 -5.74 -13.88
C THR A 540 3.24 -6.56 -13.20
N THR A 541 3.09 -7.83 -13.58
CA THR A 541 2.04 -8.69 -13.00
C THR A 541 2.23 -8.94 -11.52
N ASP A 542 1.15 -8.90 -10.76
CA ASP A 542 1.12 -9.35 -9.36
C ASP A 542 0.70 -10.83 -9.26
N ILE A 543 -0.16 -11.26 -10.20
CA ILE A 543 -0.80 -12.58 -10.21
C ILE A 543 -0.24 -13.40 -11.35
N ILE A 544 0.10 -14.65 -11.06
CA ILE A 544 0.63 -15.59 -12.04
C ILE A 544 -0.17 -16.87 -11.98
N LEU A 545 -0.68 -17.32 -13.12
CA LEU A 545 -1.39 -18.59 -13.22
C LEU A 545 -0.45 -19.70 -13.67
N ILE A 546 -0.58 -20.88 -13.07
CA ILE A 546 -0.06 -22.14 -13.61
C ILE A 546 -1.28 -22.98 -13.97
N ARG A 547 -1.57 -23.06 -15.27
CA ARG A 547 -2.82 -23.63 -15.79
C ARG A 547 -2.62 -24.32 -17.13
N ASN A 548 -3.67 -24.90 -17.68
CA ASN A 548 -3.67 -25.48 -19.01
C ASN A 548 -3.40 -24.42 -20.08
N HIS A 549 -2.97 -24.87 -21.27
CA HIS A 549 -2.79 -23.98 -22.41
C HIS A 549 -4.12 -23.29 -22.79
N ASN A 550 -4.06 -22.09 -23.37
CA ASN A 550 -5.25 -21.24 -23.62
C ASN A 550 -6.43 -21.93 -24.34
N TYR A 551 -6.17 -22.89 -25.22
CA TYR A 551 -7.24 -23.60 -25.94
C TYR A 551 -7.99 -24.62 -25.07
N ASP A 552 -7.35 -25.14 -24.02
CA ASP A 552 -7.88 -26.19 -23.14
C ASP A 552 -8.26 -25.64 -21.75
N SER A 553 -7.82 -24.42 -21.46
CA SER A 553 -8.05 -23.73 -20.20
C SER A 553 -9.49 -23.30 -20.00
N ARG A 554 -9.98 -23.42 -18.76
CA ARG A 554 -11.27 -22.87 -18.32
C ARG A 554 -11.17 -21.39 -17.96
N ILE A 555 -9.98 -20.91 -17.64
CA ILE A 555 -9.68 -19.49 -17.45
C ILE A 555 -9.32 -18.85 -18.79
N GLN A 556 -10.06 -17.80 -19.18
CA GLN A 556 -9.93 -17.09 -20.45
C GLN A 556 -9.38 -15.67 -20.28
N THR A 557 -9.41 -15.14 -19.05
CA THR A 557 -8.81 -13.86 -18.68
C THR A 557 -7.32 -13.87 -19.04
N PRO A 558 -6.79 -12.84 -19.72
CA PRO A 558 -5.41 -12.81 -20.20
C PRO A 558 -4.39 -12.46 -19.10
N ILE A 559 -4.55 -13.03 -17.90
CA ILE A 559 -3.54 -12.95 -16.84
C ILE A 559 -2.29 -13.70 -17.31
N VAL A 560 -1.12 -13.17 -16.95
CA VAL A 560 0.16 -13.83 -17.18
C VAL A 560 0.12 -15.26 -16.63
N TYR A 561 0.44 -16.23 -17.48
CA TYR A 561 0.37 -17.63 -17.12
C TYR A 561 1.54 -18.45 -17.66
N TYR A 562 1.77 -19.58 -17.00
CA TYR A 562 2.66 -20.66 -17.42
C TYR A 562 1.83 -21.93 -17.64
N VAL A 563 2.23 -22.72 -18.63
CA VAL A 563 1.55 -23.98 -18.96
C VAL A 563 1.94 -25.05 -17.94
N ILE A 564 0.95 -25.68 -17.33
CA ILE A 564 1.15 -26.67 -16.26
C ILE A 564 1.91 -27.91 -16.73
N ASP A 565 1.80 -28.33 -17.99
CA ASP A 565 2.55 -29.46 -18.55
C ASP A 565 4.06 -29.29 -18.41
N TYR A 566 4.59 -28.10 -18.72
CA TYR A 566 6.03 -27.85 -18.57
C TYR A 566 6.47 -27.87 -17.11
N PHE A 567 5.56 -27.50 -16.21
CA PHE A 567 5.80 -27.56 -14.79
C PHE A 567 5.85 -29.03 -14.31
N ILE A 568 4.89 -29.85 -14.75
CA ILE A 568 4.83 -31.28 -14.41
C ILE A 568 5.97 -32.06 -15.05
N ASP A 569 6.35 -31.77 -16.29
CA ASP A 569 7.51 -32.40 -16.93
C ASP A 569 8.77 -32.22 -16.09
N HIS A 570 8.98 -31.01 -15.57
CA HIS A 570 10.10 -30.74 -14.68
C HIS A 570 9.99 -31.53 -13.36
N ILE A 571 8.79 -31.63 -12.78
CA ILE A 571 8.52 -32.47 -11.59
C ILE A 571 8.87 -33.94 -11.85
N LEU A 572 8.57 -34.45 -13.05
CA LEU A 572 8.86 -35.81 -13.48
C LEU A 572 10.33 -36.03 -13.92
N GLY A 573 11.18 -34.99 -13.84
CA GLY A 573 12.59 -35.05 -14.27
C GLY A 573 12.79 -35.04 -15.79
N ILE A 574 11.76 -34.70 -16.55
CA ILE A 574 11.74 -34.64 -18.01
C ILE A 574 12.19 -33.25 -18.45
N SER A 575 13.28 -33.17 -19.22
CA SER A 575 13.71 -31.87 -19.77
C SER A 575 12.92 -31.50 -21.02
N LEU A 576 12.94 -30.21 -21.37
CA LEU A 576 12.25 -29.68 -22.55
C LEU A 576 12.69 -30.39 -23.84
N GLU A 577 13.95 -30.82 -23.95
CA GLU A 577 14.43 -31.59 -25.10
C GLU A 577 13.75 -32.97 -25.18
N ILE A 578 13.61 -33.64 -24.03
CA ILE A 578 12.96 -34.96 -23.94
C ILE A 578 11.46 -34.82 -24.26
N ALA A 579 10.80 -33.82 -23.68
CA ALA A 579 9.38 -33.55 -23.96
C ALA A 579 9.17 -33.26 -25.46
N SER A 580 10.00 -32.42 -26.06
CA SER A 580 9.93 -32.08 -27.50
C SER A 580 10.16 -33.30 -28.40
N LEU A 581 11.10 -34.17 -28.04
CA LEU A 581 11.36 -35.43 -28.75
C LEU A 581 10.13 -36.36 -28.65
N TRP A 582 9.56 -36.49 -27.45
CA TRP A 582 8.38 -37.31 -27.26
C TRP A 582 7.19 -36.79 -28.08
N ASP A 583 6.90 -35.49 -28.01
CA ASP A 583 5.82 -34.84 -28.77
C ASP A 583 5.96 -35.02 -30.29
N SER A 584 7.20 -35.10 -30.79
CA SER A 584 7.50 -35.23 -32.22
C SER A 584 7.33 -36.65 -32.75
N PHE A 585 7.43 -37.68 -31.89
CA PHE A 585 7.61 -39.06 -32.33
C PHE A 585 6.73 -40.09 -31.61
N LYS A 586 5.97 -39.68 -30.60
CA LYS A 586 4.92 -40.51 -30.01
C LYS A 586 3.94 -40.97 -31.10
N ASP A 587 3.53 -42.23 -31.03
CA ASP A 587 2.63 -42.87 -32.00
C ASP A 587 3.18 -42.93 -33.45
N THR A 588 4.51 -42.79 -33.61
CA THR A 588 5.21 -42.99 -34.90
C THR A 588 6.04 -44.27 -34.90
N ASP A 589 6.48 -44.70 -36.09
CA ASP A 589 7.38 -45.87 -36.23
C ASP A 589 8.70 -45.73 -35.44
N ALA A 590 9.10 -44.50 -35.07
CA ALA A 590 10.31 -44.21 -34.32
C ALA A 590 10.12 -44.26 -32.78
N GLU A 591 8.90 -44.43 -32.27
CA GLU A 591 8.57 -44.34 -30.84
C GLU A 591 9.44 -45.28 -29.99
N SER A 592 9.58 -46.55 -30.40
CA SER A 592 10.36 -47.56 -29.67
C SER A 592 11.83 -47.18 -29.48
N ASP A 593 12.45 -46.54 -30.47
CA ASP A 593 13.86 -46.16 -30.40
C ASP A 593 14.06 -44.88 -29.56
N ILE A 594 13.05 -44.02 -29.54
CA ILE A 594 13.04 -42.82 -28.72
C ILE A 594 12.77 -43.15 -27.26
N ILE A 595 11.85 -44.08 -26.95
CA ILE A 595 11.64 -44.60 -25.58
C ILE A 595 12.97 -45.05 -24.97
N LYS A 596 13.78 -45.83 -25.70
CA LYS A 596 15.09 -46.30 -25.21
C LYS A 596 16.05 -45.14 -24.93
N THR A 597 16.03 -44.12 -25.80
CA THR A 597 16.88 -42.94 -25.67
C THR A 597 16.47 -42.11 -24.45
N ILE A 598 15.17 -41.85 -24.31
CA ILE A 598 14.61 -41.09 -23.20
C ILE A 598 14.82 -41.81 -21.85
N ASN A 599 14.51 -43.10 -21.77
CA ASN A 599 14.70 -43.89 -20.55
C ASN A 599 16.16 -43.92 -20.09
N LYS A 600 17.11 -43.88 -21.03
CA LYS A 600 18.54 -43.81 -20.70
C LYS A 600 18.90 -42.45 -20.08
N GLU A 601 18.35 -41.35 -20.58
CA GLU A 601 18.59 -40.01 -20.05
C GLU A 601 17.92 -39.77 -18.70
N ILE A 602 16.67 -40.22 -18.53
CA ILE A 602 15.94 -40.10 -17.25
C ILE A 602 16.68 -40.84 -16.14
N ARG A 603 17.11 -42.09 -16.39
CA ARG A 603 17.89 -42.87 -15.43
C ARG A 603 19.21 -42.22 -15.03
N LEU A 604 19.85 -41.45 -15.92
CA LEU A 604 21.07 -40.73 -15.59
C LEU A 604 20.77 -39.51 -14.69
N LYS A 605 19.63 -38.83 -14.88
CA LYS A 605 19.23 -37.66 -14.11
C LYS A 605 18.60 -37.97 -12.75
N GLN A 606 17.98 -39.14 -12.58
CA GLN A 606 17.40 -39.55 -11.29
C GLN A 606 18.44 -40.11 -10.29
N ILE A 607 19.69 -40.28 -10.72
CA ILE A 607 20.82 -40.75 -9.88
C ILE A 607 21.60 -39.57 -9.25
N ASP A 608 21.48 -38.37 -9.84
CA ASP A 608 22.06 -37.11 -9.34
C ASP A 608 21.04 -36.33 -8.50
#